data_AF-A0A815TLT4-F1
#
_entry.id   AF-A0A815TLT4-F1
#
_cell.length_a   1.000
_cell.length_b   1.000
_cell.length_c   1.000
_cell.angle_alpha   90.00
_cell.angle_beta   90.00
_cell.angle_gamma   90.00
#
_symmetry.space_group_name_H-M   'P 1'
#
loop_
_entity.id
_entity.type
_entity.pdbx_description
1 polymer ?
#
loop_
_entity_poly.entity_id
_entity_poly.type
_entity_poly.pdbx_seq_one_letter_code
_entity_poly.pdbx_strand_id
1 'polypeptide(L)'
;MIIFLPYSSETNELEVSITPSLLDSVKNAYSRYRTDQERQQQLQKEKEIADYAAKSAKNKDELLVEKELDLLEKQKLLQGELNNATRLLEEGDQRLRAAIDAKNFYEIETAGILIDSSKKKLMAINTEIVQNNDALNQLRKKFKK
;
A
#
# COMPACT_ATOMS: atom_id res chain seq x y z
N MET A 1 -2.38 6.91 -64.62
CA MET A 1 -1.32 7.64 -63.90
C MET A 1 -0.24 6.62 -63.56
N ILE A 2 0.92 6.71 -64.20
CA ILE A 2 2.04 5.78 -64.05
C ILE A 2 2.98 6.38 -63.01
N ILE A 3 3.39 5.62 -62.00
CA ILE A 3 4.37 6.07 -60.99
C ILE A 3 5.65 5.27 -61.22
N PHE A 4 6.76 5.96 -61.47
CA PHE A 4 8.09 5.37 -61.60
C PHE A 4 8.81 5.42 -60.24
N LEU A 5 9.45 4.32 -59.86
CA LEU A 5 10.44 4.27 -58.78
C LEU A 5 11.82 4.02 -59.40
N PRO A 6 12.89 4.67 -58.92
CA PRO A 6 14.23 4.45 -59.46
C PRO A 6 14.91 3.29 -58.72
N TYR A 7 15.56 2.37 -59.44
CA TYR A 7 17.02 2.29 -59.51
C TYR A 7 17.52 1.13 -60.39
N SER A 8 18.52 1.48 -61.20
CA SER A 8 19.62 0.73 -61.82
C SER A 8 19.57 -0.79 -62.06
N SER A 9 20.05 -1.09 -63.28
CA SER A 9 20.74 -2.30 -63.78
C SER A 9 19.89 -3.55 -64.04
N GLU A 10 19.60 -3.76 -65.34
CA GLU A 10 19.21 -5.00 -66.01
C GLU A 10 18.17 -5.85 -65.29
N THR A 11 16.93 -5.36 -65.23
CA THR A 11 15.77 -6.17 -64.86
C THR A 11 14.88 -6.32 -66.08
N ASN A 12 14.54 -7.57 -66.45
CA ASN A 12 13.40 -7.86 -67.30
C ASN A 12 12.17 -7.14 -66.72
N GLU A 13 11.83 -5.97 -67.27
CA GLU A 13 10.65 -5.21 -66.88
C GLU A 13 9.43 -5.97 -67.42
N LEU A 14 8.91 -6.87 -66.60
CA LEU A 14 7.57 -7.43 -66.79
C LEU A 14 6.57 -6.28 -66.62
N GLU A 15 6.11 -5.71 -67.74
CA GLU A 15 4.95 -4.82 -67.77
C GLU A 15 3.70 -5.61 -67.38
N VAL A 16 3.38 -5.61 -66.09
CA VAL A 16 2.14 -6.20 -65.58
C VAL A 16 1.04 -5.16 -65.70
N SER A 17 0.06 -5.43 -66.57
CA SER A 17 -1.12 -4.57 -66.71
C SER A 17 -1.94 -4.65 -65.41
N ILE A 18 -2.12 -3.52 -64.72
CA ILE A 18 -2.91 -3.47 -63.50
C ILE A 18 -4.39 -3.62 -63.88
N THR A 19 -4.95 -4.79 -63.58
CA THR A 19 -6.38 -5.05 -63.73
C THR A 19 -7.14 -4.46 -62.54
N PRO A 20 -8.42 -4.06 -62.71
CA PRO A 20 -9.26 -3.59 -61.60
C PRO A 20 -9.32 -4.58 -60.43
N SER A 21 -9.35 -5.89 -60.71
CA SER A 21 -9.36 -6.94 -59.68
C SER A 21 -8.06 -7.02 -58.86
N LEU A 22 -6.91 -6.78 -59.49
CA LEU A 22 -5.62 -6.69 -58.79
C LEU A 22 -5.61 -5.46 -57.87
N LEU A 23 -6.11 -4.32 -58.37
CA LEU A 23 -6.20 -3.08 -57.61
C LEU A 23 -7.10 -3.23 -56.37
N ASP A 24 -8.24 -3.90 -56.52
CA ASP A 24 -9.17 -4.17 -55.41
C ASP A 24 -8.58 -5.15 -54.39
N SER A 25 -7.82 -6.14 -54.85
CA SER A 25 -7.09 -7.07 -53.98
C SER A 25 -6.05 -6.35 -53.13
N VAL A 26 -5.28 -5.43 -53.73
CA VAL A 26 -4.28 -4.61 -53.03
C VAL A 26 -4.95 -3.66 -52.04
N LYS A 27 -6.06 -3.01 -52.41
CA LYS A 27 -6.82 -2.13 -51.51
C LYS A 27 -7.36 -2.90 -50.31
N ASN A 28 -7.92 -4.09 -50.52
CA ASN A 28 -8.43 -4.94 -49.45
C ASN A 28 -7.31 -5.44 -48.52
N ALA A 29 -6.17 -5.86 -49.09
CA ALA A 29 -5.00 -6.26 -48.31
C ALA A 29 -4.46 -5.11 -47.45
N TYR A 30 -4.37 -3.91 -48.03
CA TYR A 30 -3.91 -2.72 -47.33
C TYR A 30 -4.90 -2.28 -46.22
N SER A 31 -6.20 -2.35 -46.48
CA SER A 31 -7.22 -2.08 -45.46
C SER A 31 -7.11 -3.05 -44.29
N ARG A 32 -6.96 -4.35 -44.56
CA ARG A 32 -6.78 -5.37 -43.50
C ARG A 32 -5.50 -5.12 -42.70
N TYR A 33 -4.39 -4.83 -43.38
CA TYR A 33 -3.13 -4.50 -42.74
C TYR A 33 -3.25 -3.28 -41.81
N ARG A 34 -3.93 -2.23 -42.24
CA ARG A 34 -4.18 -1.05 -41.41
C ARG A 34 -5.02 -1.39 -40.18
N THR A 35 -6.10 -2.16 -40.36
CA THR A 35 -6.94 -2.61 -39.25
C THR A 35 -6.15 -3.49 -38.27
N ASP A 36 -5.27 -4.37 -38.76
CA ASP A 36 -4.41 -5.20 -37.93
C ASP A 36 -3.36 -4.37 -37.18
N GLN A 37 -2.78 -3.33 -37.80
CA GLN A 37 -1.88 -2.39 -37.11
C GLN A 37 -2.59 -1.62 -36.00
N GLU A 38 -3.78 -1.07 -36.28
CA GLU A 38 -4.59 -0.36 -35.29
C GLU A 38 -4.94 -1.29 -34.12
N ARG A 39 -5.31 -2.54 -34.40
CA ARG A 39 -5.60 -3.57 -33.40
C ARG A 39 -4.37 -3.94 -32.57
N GLN A 40 -3.19 -4.07 -33.18
CA GLN A 40 -1.96 -4.34 -32.43
C GLN A 40 -1.58 -3.20 -31.50
N GLN A 41 -1.71 -1.95 -31.94
CA GLN A 41 -1.48 -0.78 -31.08
C GLN A 41 -2.46 -0.75 -29.89
N GLN A 42 -3.71 -1.15 -30.11
CA GLN A 42 -4.72 -1.20 -29.06
C GLN A 42 -4.42 -2.29 -28.02
N LEU A 43 -4.05 -3.50 -28.47
CA LEU A 43 -3.61 -4.59 -27.60
C LEU A 43 -2.36 -4.23 -26.79
N GLN A 44 -1.46 -3.42 -27.36
CA GLN A 44 -0.25 -2.97 -26.68
C GLN A 44 -0.57 -1.99 -25.55
N LYS A 45 -1.48 -1.03 -25.77
CA LYS A 45 -1.99 -0.13 -24.73
C LYS A 45 -2.72 -0.88 -23.62
N GLU A 46 -3.53 -1.89 -23.96
CA GLU A 46 -4.22 -2.72 -22.97
C GLU A 46 -3.23 -3.47 -22.06
N LYS A 47 -2.14 -4.01 -22.63
CA LYS A 47 -1.07 -4.63 -21.85
C LYS A 47 -0.38 -3.64 -20.91
N GLU A 48 -0.04 -2.44 -21.39
CA GLU A 48 0.58 -1.41 -20.55
C GLU A 48 -0.31 -0.99 -19.37
N ILE A 49 -1.62 -0.86 -19.60
CA ILE A 49 -2.60 -0.56 -18.54
C ILE A 49 -2.68 -1.70 -17.52
N ALA A 50 -2.70 -2.96 -17.99
CA ALA A 50 -2.73 -4.12 -17.11
C ALA A 50 -1.45 -4.23 -16.27
N ASP A 51 -0.28 -4.01 -16.87
CA ASP A 51 1.02 -4.04 -16.17
C ASP A 51 1.13 -2.90 -15.14
N TYR A 52 0.62 -1.71 -15.46
CA TYR A 52 0.54 -0.59 -14.52
C TYR A 52 -0.38 -0.91 -13.34
N ALA A 53 -1.56 -1.48 -13.61
CA ALA A 53 -2.51 -1.89 -12.57
C ALA A 53 -1.90 -2.95 -11.64
N ALA A 54 -1.18 -3.93 -12.19
CA ALA A 54 -0.51 -4.98 -11.41
C ALA A 54 0.61 -4.42 -10.51
N LYS A 55 1.44 -3.50 -11.01
CA LYS A 55 2.47 -2.83 -10.21
C LYS A 55 1.88 -1.94 -9.12
N SER A 56 0.80 -1.21 -9.45
CA SER A 56 0.11 -0.35 -8.48
C SER A 56 -0.53 -1.17 -7.35
N ALA A 57 -1.11 -2.34 -7.66
CA ALA A 57 -1.64 -3.26 -6.68
C ALA A 57 -0.54 -3.81 -5.75
N LYS A 58 0.60 -4.24 -6.32
CA LYS A 58 1.73 -4.75 -5.54
C LYS A 58 2.29 -3.72 -4.56
N ASN A 59 2.48 -2.48 -5.00
CA ASN A 59 2.96 -1.40 -4.13
C ASN A 59 1.98 -1.06 -2.99
N LYS A 60 0.68 -1.20 -3.26
CA LYS A 60 -0.36 -0.98 -2.24
C LYS A 60 -0.30 -2.05 -1.15
N ASP A 61 -0.05 -3.30 -1.53
CA ASP A 61 0.06 -4.41 -0.58
C ASP A 61 1.33 -4.27 0.29
N GLU A 62 2.47 -3.92 -0.30
CA GLU A 62 3.72 -3.64 0.44
C GLU A 62 3.51 -2.54 1.50
N LEU A 63 2.84 -1.44 1.13
CA LEU A 63 2.57 -0.31 2.03
C LEU A 63 1.55 -0.65 3.13
N LEU A 64 0.65 -1.61 2.89
CA LEU A 64 -0.26 -2.11 3.92
C LEU A 64 0.47 -3.03 4.91
N VAL A 65 1.42 -3.85 4.44
CA VAL A 65 2.24 -4.72 5.30
C VAL A 65 3.16 -3.90 6.20
N GLU A 66 3.82 -2.88 5.65
CA GLU A 66 4.66 -1.96 6.43
C GLU A 66 3.87 -1.29 7.57
N LYS A 67 2.67 -0.78 7.26
CA LYS A 67 1.77 -0.23 8.27
C LYS A 67 1.31 -1.24 9.32
N GLU A 68 1.16 -2.52 8.96
CA GLU A 68 0.83 -3.55 9.93
C GLU A 68 1.98 -3.77 10.92
N LEU A 69 3.21 -3.82 10.42
CA LEU A 69 4.41 -3.97 11.24
C LEU A 69 4.56 -2.80 12.22
N ASP A 70 4.38 -1.56 11.76
CA ASP A 70 4.45 -0.37 12.61
C ASP A 70 3.44 -0.42 13.76
N LEU A 71 2.20 -0.83 13.47
CA LEU A 71 1.14 -0.93 14.48
C LEU A 71 1.41 -2.07 15.48
N LEU A 72 2.00 -3.19 15.03
CA LEU A 72 2.41 -4.28 15.92
C LEU A 72 3.59 -3.89 16.81
N GLU A 73 4.56 -3.16 16.28
CA GLU A 73 5.68 -2.64 17.07
C GLU A 73 5.18 -1.64 18.12
N LYS A 74 4.29 -0.72 17.71
CA LYS A 74 3.63 0.21 18.65
C LYS A 74 2.86 -0.54 19.74
N GLN A 75 2.19 -1.64 19.41
CA GLN A 75 1.49 -2.46 20.41
C GLN A 75 2.46 -3.04 21.45
N LYS A 76 3.63 -3.52 21.02
CA LYS A 76 4.67 -4.05 21.91
C LYS A 76 5.21 -2.97 22.85
N LEU A 77 5.43 -1.76 22.34
CA LEU A 77 5.87 -0.62 23.14
C LEU A 77 4.82 -0.25 24.20
N LEU A 78 3.56 -0.11 23.79
CA LEU A 78 2.45 0.20 24.69
C LEU A 78 2.28 -0.87 25.78
N GLN A 79 2.50 -2.15 25.47
CA GLN A 79 2.49 -3.22 26.47
C GLN A 79 3.62 -3.06 27.50
N GLY A 80 4.82 -2.65 27.05
CA GLY A 80 5.95 -2.35 27.93
C GLY A 80 5.64 -1.17 28.86
N GLU A 81 5.05 -0.11 28.32
CA GLU A 81 4.62 1.06 29.10
C GLU A 81 3.53 0.73 30.10
N LEU A 82 2.56 -0.11 29.71
CA LEU A 82 1.49 -0.59 30.59
C LEU A 82 2.05 -1.35 31.79
N ASN A 83 3.00 -2.27 31.54
CA ASN A 83 3.67 -3.02 32.61
C ASN A 83 4.44 -2.10 33.55
N ASN A 84 5.10 -1.06 33.03
CA ASN A 84 5.83 -0.07 33.83
C ASN A 84 4.87 0.76 34.69
N ALA A 85 3.80 1.31 34.09
CA ALA A 85 2.81 2.10 34.81
C ALA A 85 2.08 1.28 35.88
N THR A 86 1.85 -0.02 35.64
CA THR A 86 1.28 -0.94 36.62
C THR A 86 2.24 -1.14 37.80
N ARG A 87 3.54 -1.33 37.53
CA ARG A 87 4.56 -1.44 38.60
C ARG A 87 4.66 -0.19 39.46
N LEU A 88 4.61 1.00 38.85
CA LEU A 88 4.62 2.27 39.59
C LEU A 88 3.38 2.43 40.47
N LEU A 89 2.22 1.94 40.01
CA LEU A 89 1.01 1.92 40.81
C LEU A 89 1.14 0.98 42.01
N GLU A 90 1.66 -0.23 41.79
CA GLU A 90 1.92 -1.20 42.86
C GLU A 90 2.93 -0.67 43.89
N GLU A 91 3.98 0.00 43.45
CA GLU A 91 4.97 0.66 44.31
C GLU A 91 4.31 1.78 45.13
N GLY A 92 3.50 2.62 44.48
CA GLY A 92 2.71 3.66 45.16
C GLY A 92 1.78 3.10 46.24
N ASP A 93 1.08 2.01 45.94
CA ASP A 93 0.20 1.33 46.89
C ASP A 93 0.98 0.72 48.07
N GLN A 94 2.14 0.09 47.82
CA GLN A 94 3.01 -0.43 48.88
C GLN A 94 3.53 0.67 49.78
N ARG A 95 3.99 1.78 49.19
CA ARG A 95 4.49 2.94 49.92
C ARG A 95 3.39 3.59 50.76
N LEU A 96 2.18 3.69 50.22
CA LEU A 96 1.02 4.21 50.95
C LEU A 96 0.70 3.35 52.18
N ARG A 97 0.69 2.02 52.04
CA ARG A 97 0.46 1.11 53.18
C ARG A 97 1.51 1.29 54.26
N ALA A 98 2.79 1.28 53.89
CA ALA A 98 3.88 1.49 54.83
C ALA A 98 3.80 2.87 55.53
N ALA A 99 3.43 3.92 54.79
CA ALA A 99 3.28 5.26 55.32
C ALA A 99 2.11 5.39 56.31
N ILE A 100 1.00 4.70 56.05
CA ILE A 100 -0.15 4.60 56.96
C ILE A 100 0.26 3.91 58.26
N ASP A 101 0.95 2.77 58.17
CA ASP A 101 1.43 2.02 59.35
C ASP A 101 2.39 2.86 60.20
N ALA A 102 3.27 3.63 59.54
CA ALA A 102 4.20 4.55 60.18
C ALA A 102 3.57 5.88 60.64
N LYS A 103 2.30 6.14 60.31
CA LYS A 103 1.60 7.42 60.54
C LYS A 103 2.36 8.63 59.97
N ASN A 104 3.05 8.44 58.85
CA ASN A 104 3.85 9.48 58.20
C ASN A 104 3.02 10.18 57.12
N PHE A 105 2.43 11.32 57.46
CA PHE A 105 1.56 12.09 56.57
C PHE A 105 2.25 12.60 55.30
N TYR A 106 3.54 12.92 55.37
CA TYR A 106 4.30 13.35 54.19
C TYR A 106 4.47 12.20 53.19
N GLU A 107 4.77 11.00 53.69
CA GLU A 107 4.88 9.79 52.86
C GLU A 107 3.52 9.36 52.28
N ILE A 108 2.42 9.59 53.01
CA ILE A 108 1.05 9.37 52.50
C ILE A 108 0.76 10.30 51.31
N GLU A 109 1.09 11.58 51.43
CA GLU A 109 0.86 12.56 50.35
C GLU A 109 1.69 12.22 49.11
N THR A 110 2.98 11.92 49.28
CA THR A 110 3.86 11.54 48.17
C THR A 110 3.44 10.25 47.48
N ALA A 111 3.00 9.23 48.25
CA ALA A 111 2.45 8.01 47.69
C ALA A 111 1.14 8.28 46.92
N GLY A 112 0.28 9.16 47.42
CA GLY A 112 -0.94 9.61 46.73
C GLY A 112 -0.65 10.25 45.36
N ILE A 113 0.33 11.15 45.29
CA ILE A 113 0.76 11.79 44.03
C ILE A 113 1.26 10.73 43.03
N LEU A 114 2.04 9.75 43.50
CA LEU A 114 2.56 8.67 42.65
C LEU A 114 1.44 7.78 42.11
N ILE A 115 0.47 7.41 42.95
CA ILE A 115 -0.71 6.64 42.57
C ILE A 115 -1.54 7.39 41.52
N ASP A 116 -1.83 8.67 41.75
CA ASP A 116 -2.64 9.49 40.84
C ASP A 116 -1.96 9.70 39.49
N SER A 117 -0.65 9.94 39.49
CA SER A 117 0.15 10.04 38.27
C SER A 117 0.14 8.73 37.49
N SER A 118 0.32 7.60 38.18
CA SER A 118 0.30 6.26 37.58
C SER A 118 -1.06 5.91 36.98
N LYS A 119 -2.16 6.25 37.67
CA LYS A 119 -3.53 6.08 37.14
C LYS A 119 -3.79 6.90 35.88
N LYS A 120 -3.37 8.17 35.86
CA LYS A 120 -3.49 9.02 34.66
C LYS A 120 -2.71 8.44 33.49
N LYS A 121 -1.49 7.96 33.75
CA LYS A 121 -0.65 7.31 32.74
C LYS A 121 -1.28 6.02 32.21
N LEU A 122 -1.85 5.18 33.08
CA LEU A 122 -2.57 3.97 32.68
C LEU A 122 -3.79 4.29 31.79
N MET A 123 -4.56 5.33 32.12
CA MET A 123 -5.69 5.76 31.29
C MET A 123 -5.25 6.22 29.90
N ALA A 124 -4.15 6.97 29.82
CA ALA A 124 -3.58 7.40 28.54
C ALA A 124 -3.12 6.20 27.69
N ILE A 125 -2.32 5.30 28.28
CA ILE A 125 -1.84 4.08 27.61
C ILE A 125 -3.02 3.22 27.14
N ASN A 126 -4.05 3.05 27.97
CA ASN A 126 -5.22 2.27 27.58
C ASN A 126 -5.95 2.89 26.38
N THR A 127 -6.05 4.22 26.34
CA THR A 127 -6.65 4.94 25.20
C THR A 127 -5.83 4.69 23.93
N GLU A 128 -4.50 4.74 24.01
CA GLU A 128 -3.62 4.46 22.88
C GLU A 128 -3.67 3.00 22.42
N ILE A 129 -3.78 2.04 23.34
CA ILE A 129 -3.96 0.62 23.03
C ILE A 129 -5.26 0.41 22.25
N VAL A 130 -6.37 1.01 22.69
CA VAL A 130 -7.67 0.93 22.00
C VAL A 130 -7.55 1.50 20.58
N GLN A 131 -6.98 2.69 20.43
CA GLN A 131 -6.77 3.31 19.12
C GLN A 131 -5.89 2.46 18.19
N ASN A 132 -4.81 1.87 18.73
CA ASN A 132 -3.91 1.01 17.96
C ASN A 132 -4.62 -0.29 17.51
N ASN A 133 -5.43 -0.88 18.38
CA ASN A 133 -6.24 -2.05 18.05
C ASN A 133 -7.31 -1.74 16.99
N ASP A 134 -7.95 -0.57 17.08
CA ASP A 134 -8.90 -0.11 16.07
C ASP A 134 -8.23 0.09 14.71
N ALA A 135 -7.03 0.69 14.69
CA ALA A 135 -6.23 0.83 13.47
C ALA A 135 -5.85 -0.53 12.87
N LEU A 136 -5.39 -1.49 13.68
CA LEU A 136 -5.10 -2.87 13.24
C LEU A 136 -6.34 -3.55 12.66
N ASN A 137 -7.49 -3.40 13.32
CA ASN A 137 -8.75 -3.99 12.85
C ASN A 137 -9.21 -3.36 11.52
N GLN A 138 -9.07 -2.05 11.36
CA GLN A 138 -9.36 -1.37 10.10
C GLN A 138 -8.41 -1.81 8.98
N LEU A 139 -7.12 -1.99 9.29
CA LEU A 139 -6.12 -2.46 8.33
C LEU A 139 -6.42 -3.89 7.87
N ARG A 140 -6.72 -4.81 8.80
CA ARG A 140 -7.13 -6.19 8.50
C ARG A 140 -8.39 -6.29 7.64
N LYS A 141 -9.33 -5.36 7.80
CA LYS A 141 -10.52 -5.27 6.93
C LYS A 141 -10.15 -4.87 5.49
N LYS A 142 -9.08 -4.10 5.30
CA LYS A 142 -8.58 -3.71 3.96
C LYS A 142 -7.85 -4.85 3.26
N PHE A 143 -7.18 -5.74 4.01
CA PHE A 143 -6.57 -6.95 3.46
C PHE A 143 -7.57 -8.03 3.02
N LYS A 144 -8.79 -8.03 3.57
CA LYS A 144 -9.83 -9.01 3.23
C LYS A 144 -10.72 -8.61 2.04
N LYS A 145 -10.55 -7.40 1.49
CA LYS A 145 -11.35 -6.86 0.38
C LYS A 145 -10.50 -6.77 -0.88
#